data_AF-A0A067SE08-F1
#
_entry.id   AF-A0A067SE08-F1
#
_cell.length_a   1.000
_cell.length_b   1.000
_cell.length_c   1.000
_cell.angle_alpha   90.00
_cell.angle_beta   90.00
_cell.angle_gamma   90.00
#
_symmetry.space_group_name_H-M   'P 1'
#
loop_
_entity.id
_entity.type
_entity.pdbx_description
1 polymer ?
#
loop_
_entity_poly.entity_id
_entity_poly.type
_entity_poly.pdbx_seq_one_letter_code
_entity_poly.pdbx_strand_id
1 'polypeptide(L)'
;MFSLLLSDQEAIIKLCERHEEAHRSECYYHRCVELGPWFIKYNDHVTLEAEYKTQEYLFSKALGDSSAPRIARVVTYFTAEPKWGYLVSEGIDPITPADTAPQAVAQAIQWLRRVPPPSGLTPGSVGGGRLRHRVFKDFRAP
;
A
#
# COMPACT_ATOMS: atom_id res chain seq x y z
N MET A 1 -15.11 -15.05 0.94
CA MET A 1 -14.77 -13.62 0.81
C MET A 1 -14.88 -13.04 2.21
N PHE A 2 -13.76 -12.72 2.88
CA PHE A 2 -13.80 -12.12 4.22
C PHE A 2 -14.10 -10.64 4.07
N SER A 3 -15.26 -10.21 4.59
CA SER A 3 -15.63 -8.80 4.71
C SER A 3 -15.41 -8.37 6.15
N LEU A 4 -14.81 -7.20 6.36
CA LEU A 4 -14.66 -6.61 7.69
C LEU A 4 -16.01 -6.11 8.18
N LEU A 5 -16.31 -6.36 9.45
CA LEU A 5 -17.45 -5.80 10.18
C LEU A 5 -17.11 -4.39 10.69
N LEU A 6 -18.13 -3.61 11.08
CA LEU A 6 -17.92 -2.29 11.70
C LEU A 6 -17.08 -2.39 12.98
N SER A 7 -17.27 -3.46 13.77
CA SER A 7 -16.46 -3.75 14.95
C SER A 7 -14.98 -3.94 14.62
N ASP A 8 -14.67 -4.47 13.43
CA ASP A 8 -13.29 -4.64 12.99
C ASP A 8 -12.68 -3.30 12.59
N GLN A 9 -13.45 -2.41 11.95
CA GLN A 9 -12.99 -1.05 11.64
C GLN A 9 -12.68 -0.25 12.92
N GLU A 10 -13.52 -0.34 13.94
CA GLU A 10 -13.28 0.30 15.24
C GLU A 10 -12.03 -0.26 15.93
N ALA A 11 -11.80 -1.58 15.87
CA ALA A 11 -10.60 -2.20 16.40
C ALA A 11 -9.34 -1.74 15.67
N ILE A 12 -9.42 -1.61 14.34
CA ILE A 12 -8.34 -1.10 13.50
C ILE A 12 -8.01 0.35 13.85
N ILE A 13 -9.03 1.22 13.98
CA ILE A 13 -8.84 2.63 14.36
C ILE A 13 -8.12 2.71 15.70
N LYS A 14 -8.62 2.02 16.73
CA LYS A 14 -8.01 2.02 18.08
C LYS A 14 -6.59 1.46 18.09
N LEU A 15 -6.27 0.48 17.23
CA LEU A 15 -4.91 -0.03 17.09
C LEU A 15 -3.99 1.03 16.47
N CYS A 16 -4.43 1.68 15.39
CA CYS A 16 -3.66 2.72 14.70
C CYS A 16 -3.45 3.96 15.57
N GLU A 17 -4.44 4.36 16.37
CA GLU A 17 -4.33 5.47 17.33
C GLU A 17 -3.25 5.20 18.39
N ARG A 18 -3.25 4.00 18.98
CA ARG A 18 -2.21 3.61 19.95
C ARG A 18 -0.83 3.57 19.32
N HIS A 19 -0.72 3.07 18.10
CA HIS A 19 0.52 3.07 17.35
C HIS A 19 1.01 4.50 17.04
N GLU A 20 0.11 5.39 16.63
CA GLU A 20 0.43 6.81 16.41
C GLU A 20 0.90 7.48 17.71
N GLU A 21 0.22 7.24 18.83
CA GLU A 21 0.60 7.81 20.12
C GLU A 21 2.01 7.36 20.56
N ALA A 22 2.33 6.08 20.36
CA ALA A 22 3.61 5.51 20.72
C ALA A 22 4.78 6.01 19.85
N HIS A 23 4.55 6.18 18.54
CA HIS A 23 5.64 6.37 17.57
C HIS A 23 5.67 7.74 16.88
N ARG A 24 4.68 8.63 17.07
CA ARG A 24 4.61 9.92 16.35
C ARG A 24 5.83 10.83 16.50
N SER A 25 6.58 10.69 17.59
CA SER A 25 7.80 11.47 17.88
C SER A 25 9.04 10.87 17.22
N GLU A 26 8.98 9.63 16.77
CA GLU A 26 10.09 8.96 16.11
C GLU A 26 10.28 9.52 14.70
N CYS A 27 11.52 9.85 14.36
CA CYS A 27 11.82 10.25 13.00
C CYS A 27 11.59 9.05 12.06
N TYR A 28 10.82 9.28 11.00
CA TYR A 28 10.61 8.32 9.91
C TYR A 28 9.88 7.02 10.27
N TYR A 29 9.15 6.94 11.39
CA TYR A 29 8.31 5.77 11.64
C TYR A 29 7.26 5.58 10.53
N HIS A 30 6.86 4.33 10.33
CA HIS A 30 5.90 3.94 9.31
C HIS A 30 4.52 3.79 9.94
N ARG A 31 3.51 4.46 9.39
CA ARG A 31 2.11 4.30 9.81
C ARG A 31 1.50 3.03 9.24
N CYS A 32 2.02 1.90 9.68
CA CYS A 32 1.60 0.56 9.29
C CYS A 32 1.55 -0.35 10.51
N VAL A 33 0.53 -1.19 10.63
CA VAL A 33 0.37 -2.17 11.71
C VAL A 33 -0.16 -3.48 11.14
N GLU A 34 0.08 -4.57 11.87
CA GLU A 34 -0.47 -5.88 11.56
C GLU A 34 -1.59 -6.23 12.54
N LEU A 35 -2.68 -6.81 12.04
CA LEU A 35 -3.79 -7.31 12.85
C LEU A 35 -4.24 -8.67 12.32
N GLY A 36 -3.74 -9.75 12.93
CA GLY A 36 -3.99 -11.11 12.45
C GLY A 36 -3.47 -11.30 11.02
N PRO A 37 -4.29 -11.73 10.05
CA PRO A 37 -3.86 -11.95 8.67
C PRO A 37 -3.81 -10.66 7.84
N TRP A 38 -4.08 -9.49 8.45
CA TRP A 38 -4.20 -8.23 7.74
C TRP A 38 -3.00 -7.33 7.98
N PHE A 39 -2.57 -6.68 6.92
CA PHE A 39 -1.67 -5.55 6.96
C PHE A 39 -2.50 -4.27 6.81
N ILE A 40 -2.34 -3.34 7.76
CA ILE A 40 -3.05 -2.07 7.78
C ILE A 40 -2.07 -0.94 7.59
N LYS A 41 -2.32 -0.09 6.60
CA LYS A 41 -1.66 1.21 6.46
C LYS A 41 -2.66 2.31 6.78
N TYR A 42 -2.25 3.32 7.53
CA TYR A 42 -3.10 4.46 7.87
C TYR A 42 -2.34 5.78 7.63
N ASN A 43 -3.03 6.78 7.07
CA ASN A 43 -2.40 8.08 6.79
C ASN A 43 -3.46 9.14 6.49
N ASP A 44 -3.04 10.34 6.09
CA ASP A 44 -3.94 11.30 5.48
C ASP A 44 -4.70 10.67 4.30
N HIS A 45 -6.04 10.78 4.32
CA HIS A 45 -6.93 10.13 3.36
C HIS A 45 -6.54 10.46 1.91
N VAL A 46 -6.22 11.73 1.62
CA VAL A 46 -5.89 12.19 0.27
C VAL A 46 -4.68 11.46 -0.31
N THR A 47 -3.60 11.31 0.46
CA THR A 47 -2.42 10.57 0.00
C THR A 47 -2.71 9.08 -0.07
N LEU A 48 -3.38 8.52 0.94
CA LEU A 48 -3.61 7.08 1.03
C LEU A 48 -4.59 6.55 -0.01
N GLU A 49 -5.59 7.34 -0.41
CA GLU A 49 -6.54 6.97 -1.46
C GLU A 49 -5.83 6.72 -2.81
N ALA A 50 -4.82 7.53 -3.12
CA ALA A 50 -4.04 7.38 -4.34
C ALA A 50 -3.23 6.07 -4.34
N GLU A 51 -2.67 5.69 -3.18
CA GLU A 51 -1.98 4.41 -3.01
C GLU A 51 -2.95 3.22 -3.12
N TYR A 52 -4.10 3.31 -2.44
CA TYR A 52 -5.18 2.32 -2.50
C TYR A 52 -5.61 2.05 -3.95
N LYS A 53 -5.94 3.09 -4.72
CA LYS A 53 -6.33 2.98 -6.13
C LYS A 53 -5.22 2.39 -7.00
N THR A 54 -3.96 2.73 -6.71
CA THR A 54 -2.81 2.17 -7.43
C THR A 54 -2.66 0.68 -7.14
N GLN A 55 -2.79 0.26 -5.88
CA GLN A 55 -2.70 -1.14 -5.49
C GLN A 55 -3.83 -1.97 -6.10
N GLU A 56 -5.08 -1.49 -6.06
CA GLU A 56 -6.21 -2.17 -6.72
C GLU A 56 -6.00 -2.28 -8.24
N TYR A 57 -5.53 -1.21 -8.87
CA TYR A 57 -5.24 -1.23 -10.29
C TYR A 57 -4.19 -2.29 -10.63
N LEU A 58 -3.04 -2.27 -9.95
CA LEU A 58 -1.98 -3.24 -10.22
C LEU A 58 -2.42 -4.66 -9.89
N PHE A 59 -3.15 -4.87 -8.79
CA PHE A 59 -3.74 -6.17 -8.45
C PHE A 59 -4.64 -6.68 -9.58
N SER A 60 -5.53 -5.83 -10.13
CA SER A 60 -6.40 -6.19 -11.25
C SER A 60 -5.63 -6.61 -12.51
N LYS A 61 -4.43 -6.05 -12.74
CA LYS A 61 -3.56 -6.40 -13.86
C LYS A 61 -2.75 -7.67 -13.62
N ALA A 62 -2.47 -7.99 -12.36
CA ALA A 62 -1.82 -9.23 -11.98
C ALA A 62 -2.77 -10.44 -12.05
N LEU A 63 -4.09 -10.22 -11.95
CA LEU A 63 -5.08 -11.31 -12.04
C LEU A 63 -4.97 -12.04 -13.39
N GLY A 64 -4.57 -13.31 -13.33
CA GLY A 64 -4.42 -14.18 -14.51
C GLY A 64 -3.09 -14.02 -15.26
N ASP A 65 -2.19 -13.15 -14.83
CA ASP A 65 -0.84 -13.01 -15.40
C ASP A 65 0.16 -13.80 -14.54
N SER A 66 0.64 -14.92 -15.06
CA SER A 66 1.63 -15.77 -14.38
C SER A 66 3.01 -15.14 -14.23
N SER A 67 3.29 -14.05 -14.96
CA SER A 67 4.54 -13.29 -14.87
C SER A 67 4.47 -12.13 -13.88
N ALA A 68 3.29 -11.86 -13.31
CA ALA A 68 3.10 -10.79 -12.35
C ALA A 68 3.72 -11.15 -10.98
N PRO A 69 4.34 -10.19 -10.27
CA PRO A 69 4.69 -10.39 -8.87
C PRO A 69 3.44 -10.56 -8.01
N ARG A 70 3.58 -11.16 -6.83
CA ARG A 70 2.48 -11.21 -5.85
C ARG A 70 2.15 -9.80 -5.38
N ILE A 71 0.90 -9.38 -5.60
CA ILE A 71 0.36 -8.11 -5.11
C ILE A 71 -0.69 -8.43 -4.05
N ALA A 72 -0.59 -7.78 -2.88
CA ALA A 72 -1.56 -7.97 -1.80
C ALA A 72 -2.94 -7.50 -2.26
N ARG A 73 -3.97 -8.34 -2.07
CA ARG A 73 -5.34 -7.93 -2.34
C ARG A 73 -5.79 -6.91 -1.28
N VAL A 74 -6.45 -5.86 -1.73
CA VAL A 74 -7.15 -4.94 -0.82
C VAL A 74 -8.40 -5.64 -0.27
N VAL A 75 -8.52 -5.66 1.05
CA VAL A 75 -9.70 -6.17 1.76
C VAL A 75 -10.74 -5.06 1.86
N THR A 76 -10.32 -3.87 2.29
CA THR A 76 -11.17 -2.70 2.34
C THR A 76 -10.34 -1.42 2.38
N TYR A 77 -10.98 -0.31 2.05
CA TYR A 77 -10.50 1.03 2.30
C TYR A 77 -11.63 1.83 2.95
N PHE A 78 -11.36 2.49 4.06
CA PHE A 78 -12.34 3.34 4.74
C PHE A 78 -11.67 4.58 5.35
N THR A 79 -12.49 5.56 5.70
CA THR A 79 -12.06 6.80 6.36
C THR A 79 -12.75 6.93 7.72
N ALA A 80 -12.04 7.49 8.70
CA ALA A 80 -12.60 7.83 10.01
C ALA A 80 -12.28 9.29 10.31
N GLU A 81 -13.33 10.11 10.46
CA GLU A 81 -13.25 11.57 10.41
C GLU A 81 -12.62 12.08 9.08
N PRO A 82 -12.81 13.33 8.63
CA PRO A 82 -12.42 13.74 7.27
C PRO A 82 -10.90 13.73 6.98
N LYS A 83 -10.06 13.30 7.93
CA LYS A 83 -8.60 13.42 7.85
C LYS A 83 -7.89 12.09 7.60
N TRP A 84 -8.35 10.98 8.18
CA TRP A 84 -7.62 9.72 8.17
C TRP A 84 -8.24 8.68 7.26
N GLY A 85 -7.41 8.03 6.45
CA GLY A 85 -7.75 6.84 5.70
C GLY A 85 -7.06 5.61 6.28
N TYR A 86 -7.70 4.46 6.10
CA TYR A 86 -7.24 3.15 6.52
C TYR A 86 -7.33 2.20 5.33
N LEU A 87 -6.17 1.71 4.88
CA LEU A 87 -6.05 0.73 3.83
C LEU A 87 -5.74 -0.62 4.48
N VAL A 88 -6.68 -1.57 4.35
CA VAL A 88 -6.50 -2.93 4.84
C VAL A 88 -6.26 -3.85 3.66
N SER A 89 -5.13 -4.54 3.68
CA SER A 89 -4.78 -5.55 2.69
C SER A 89 -4.46 -6.89 3.34
N GLU A 90 -4.45 -7.94 2.53
CA GLU A 90 -3.90 -9.22 2.95
C GLU A 90 -2.42 -9.05 3.37
N GLY A 91 -2.03 -9.72 4.46
CA GLY A 91 -0.63 -9.89 4.81
C GLY A 91 0.11 -10.69 3.73
N ILE A 92 1.34 -10.28 3.43
CA ILE A 92 2.28 -11.08 2.65
C ILE A 92 3.36 -11.53 3.61
N ASP A 93 3.56 -12.85 3.72
CA ASP A 93 4.60 -13.40 4.57
C ASP A 93 5.98 -12.86 4.15
N PRO A 94 6.82 -12.46 5.11
CA PRO A 94 8.18 -12.08 4.82
C PRO A 94 8.91 -13.22 4.10
N ILE A 95 9.38 -12.96 2.89
CA ILE A 95 10.19 -13.92 2.15
C ILE A 95 11.64 -13.67 2.56
N THR A 96 12.33 -14.69 3.07
CA THR A 96 13.78 -14.64 3.25
C THR A 96 14.42 -14.32 1.90
N PRO A 97 15.27 -13.28 1.78
CA PRO A 97 15.89 -12.95 0.50
C PRO A 97 16.67 -14.16 -0.01
N ALA A 98 16.16 -14.79 -1.07
CA ALA A 98 16.86 -15.86 -1.75
C ALA A 98 17.97 -15.25 -2.63
N ASP A 99 18.97 -16.04 -2.99
CA ASP A 99 20.03 -15.63 -3.93
C ASP A 99 19.48 -15.15 -5.28
N THR A 100 18.23 -15.52 -5.61
CA THR A 100 17.50 -15.12 -6.82
C THR A 100 16.75 -13.78 -6.68
N ALA A 101 16.85 -13.10 -5.54
CA ALA A 101 16.14 -11.84 -5.30
C ALA A 101 16.43 -10.76 -6.36
N PRO A 102 17.68 -10.54 -6.85
CA PRO A 102 17.94 -9.56 -7.91
C PRO A 102 17.17 -9.86 -9.20
N GLN A 103 17.09 -11.13 -9.60
CA GLN A 103 16.36 -11.57 -10.79
C GLN A 103 14.86 -11.39 -10.61
N ALA A 104 14.31 -11.76 -9.45
CA ALA A 104 12.89 -11.56 -9.14
C ALA A 104 12.52 -10.07 -9.15
N VAL A 105 13.36 -9.19 -8.60
CA VAL A 105 13.18 -7.74 -8.65
C VAL A 105 13.21 -7.23 -10.08
N ALA A 106 14.17 -7.67 -10.90
CA ALA A 106 14.26 -7.28 -12.30
C ALA A 106 13.01 -7.70 -13.09
N GLN A 107 12.51 -8.91 -12.86
CA GLN A 107 11.27 -9.40 -13.48
C GLN A 107 10.04 -8.58 -13.05
N ALA A 108 9.92 -8.26 -11.75
CA ALA A 108 8.84 -7.41 -11.25
C ALA A 108 8.86 -6.00 -11.88
N ILE A 109 10.04 -5.40 -12.03
CA ILE A 109 10.21 -4.10 -12.71
C ILE A 109 9.84 -4.21 -14.19
N GLN A 110 10.30 -5.27 -14.88
CA GLN A 110 9.94 -5.49 -16.29
C GLN A 110 8.44 -5.74 -16.48
N TRP A 111 7.79 -6.43 -15.55
CA TRP A 111 6.35 -6.57 -15.53
C TRP A 111 5.67 -5.22 -15.36
N LEU A 112 6.05 -4.43 -14.36
CA LEU A 112 5.46 -3.11 -14.09
C LEU A 112 5.58 -2.17 -15.30
N ARG A 113 6.70 -2.21 -16.04
CA ARG A 113 6.90 -1.43 -17.27
C ARG A 113 5.95 -1.81 -18.41
N ARG A 114 5.42 -3.02 -18.41
CA ARG A 114 4.48 -3.54 -19.42
C ARG A 114 3.03 -3.31 -19.03
N VAL A 115 2.76 -2.99 -17.77
CA VAL A 115 1.41 -2.64 -17.31
C VAL A 115 0.98 -1.37 -18.03
N PRO A 116 -0.15 -1.39 -18.76
CA PRO A 116 -0.63 -0.19 -19.44
C PRO A 116 -0.99 0.88 -18.40
N PRO A 117 -0.92 2.18 -18.74
CA PRO A 117 -1.47 3.21 -17.88
C PRO A 117 -2.99 3.06 -17.78
N PRO A 118 -3.63 3.45 -16.67
CA PRO A 118 -5.08 3.52 -16.61
C PRO A 118 -5.62 4.56 -17.61
N SER A 119 -6.76 4.26 -18.23
CA SER A 119 -7.36 5.09 -19.27
C SER A 119 -7.77 6.46 -18.74
N GLY A 120 -7.50 7.53 -19.51
CA GLY A 120 -7.97 8.88 -19.21
C GLY A 120 -7.18 9.65 -18.16
N LEU A 121 -5.98 9.19 -17.80
CA LEU A 121 -5.13 9.85 -16.80
C LEU A 121 -4.01 10.70 -17.40
N THR A 122 -3.74 11.83 -16.76
CA THR A 122 -2.51 12.62 -16.86
C THR A 122 -1.36 11.94 -16.09
N PRO A 123 -0.09 12.21 -16.43
CA PRO A 123 1.05 11.72 -15.66
C PRO A 123 0.90 12.02 -14.15
N GLY A 124 0.94 10.99 -13.31
CA GLY A 124 0.71 11.12 -11.87
C GLY A 124 0.21 9.83 -11.21
N SER A 125 -0.22 9.92 -9.96
CA SER A 125 -0.82 8.81 -9.22
C SER A 125 -2.19 8.43 -9.79
N VAL A 126 -2.52 7.13 -9.75
CA VAL A 126 -3.78 6.59 -10.30
C VAL A 126 -5.02 7.24 -9.67
N GLY A 127 -4.97 7.55 -8.38
CA GLY A 127 -6.07 8.24 -7.68
C GLY A 127 -6.07 9.76 -7.78
N GLY A 128 -5.15 10.35 -8.55
CA GLY A 128 -4.87 11.78 -8.46
C GLY A 128 -4.11 12.13 -7.18
N GLY A 129 -3.70 13.39 -7.04
CA GLY A 129 -2.96 13.87 -5.88
C GLY A 129 -1.50 14.26 -6.19
N ARG A 130 -0.83 14.85 -5.19
CA ARG A 130 0.56 15.29 -5.33
C ARG A 130 1.47 14.06 -5.34
N LEU A 131 2.32 13.96 -6.36
CA LEU A 131 3.38 12.95 -6.40
C LEU A 131 4.39 13.22 -5.27
N ARG A 132 4.22 12.58 -4.11
CA ARG A 132 5.13 12.68 -2.97
C ARG A 132 6.05 11.46 -2.95
N HIS A 133 6.95 11.36 -3.91
CA HIS A 133 8.04 10.39 -3.85
C HIS A 133 9.32 11.06 -3.36
N ARG A 134 9.78 10.69 -2.16
CA ARG A 134 11.20 10.84 -1.85
C ARG A 134 11.91 9.72 -2.59
N VAL A 135 12.29 9.97 -3.85
CA VAL A 135 13.08 9.01 -4.64
C VAL A 135 14.41 8.72 -3.94
N PHE A 136 14.92 9.70 -3.19
CA PHE A 136 16.11 9.57 -2.36
C PHE A 136 15.79 9.95 -0.92
N LYS A 137 16.16 9.07 0.01
CA LYS A 137 15.97 9.24 1.45
C LYS A 137 16.63 10.53 1.96
N ASP A 138 17.75 10.93 1.35
CA ASP A 138 18.57 12.08 1.75
C ASP A 138 18.45 13.30 0.82
N PHE A 139 17.40 13.38 -0.01
CA PHE A 139 17.24 14.43 -1.03
C PHE A 139 18.38 14.53 -2.05
N ARG A 140 19.25 13.52 -2.14
CA ARG A 140 20.34 13.45 -3.11
C ARG A 140 20.14 12.28 -4.05
N ALA A 141 20.03 12.59 -5.34
CA ALA A 141 20.25 11.59 -6.38
C ALA A 141 21.72 11.13 -6.39
N PRO A 142 22.03 9.92 -6.90
CA PRO A 142 23.39 9.49 -7.20
C PRO A 142 24.13 10.52 -8.06
#